data_AF-A0A943FBC4-F1
#
_entry.id   AF-A0A943FBC4-F1
#
_cell.length_a   1.000
_cell.length_b   1.000
_cell.length_c   1.000
_cell.angle_alpha   90.00
_cell.angle_beta   90.00
_cell.angle_gamma   90.00
#
_symmetry.space_group_name_H-M   'P 1'
#
loop_
_entity.id
_entity.type
_entity.pdbx_description
1 polymer ?
#
loop_
_entity_poly.entity_id
_entity_poly.type
_entity_poly.pdbx_seq_one_letter_code
_entity_poly.pdbx_strand_id
1 'polypeptide(L)'
;MKRLILAGLCCVMLAGCTNTNPDSISEGEAHLGEVLDQTGHSFSYVASCSELTAGLYTDGEGWFLTSVRTVKGQQDPVITDQPMRQAETGSDGIQLWYGVYGSPEEPWLALQLTETEPTCRSLGVSGEERSLELTNSLGEPVEWMTEPLEGLLDSENRLTVTLADVDLKQGLQPKSPYCEIPLDLTEALAGLE
;
A
#
# COMPACT_ATOMS: atom_id res chain seq x y z
N MET A 1 -10.90 28.57 -16.01
CA MET A 1 -10.97 28.67 -14.53
C MET A 1 -10.51 27.35 -13.95
N LYS A 2 -9.25 27.26 -13.52
CA LYS A 2 -8.67 26.05 -12.92
C LYS A 2 -9.25 25.89 -11.51
N ARG A 3 -9.94 24.78 -11.26
CA ARG A 3 -10.35 24.39 -9.90
C ARG A 3 -9.12 23.75 -9.25
N LEU A 4 -8.51 24.47 -8.29
CA LEU A 4 -7.69 23.83 -7.27
C LEU A 4 -8.64 22.93 -6.47
N ILE A 5 -8.51 21.62 -6.62
CA ILE A 5 -9.00 20.68 -5.63
C ILE A 5 -7.79 20.46 -4.72
N LEU A 6 -7.81 21.06 -3.53
CA LEU A 6 -6.97 20.59 -2.42
C LEU A 6 -7.38 19.14 -2.19
N ALA A 7 -6.61 18.18 -2.68
CA ALA A 7 -6.68 16.81 -2.20
C ALA A 7 -6.25 16.87 -0.74
N GLY A 8 -7.17 16.53 0.16
CA GLY A 8 -6.90 16.47 1.58
C GLY A 8 -5.76 15.51 1.84
N LEU A 9 -4.71 16.00 2.50
CA LEU A 9 -3.69 15.20 3.15
C LEU A 9 -4.41 14.29 4.16
N CYS A 10 -4.81 13.10 3.75
CA CYS A 10 -5.22 12.06 4.68
C CYS A 10 -3.93 11.35 5.10
N CYS A 11 -3.25 11.93 6.09
CA CYS A 11 -2.16 11.26 6.82
C CYS A 11 -2.76 10.03 7.53
N VAL A 12 -2.86 8.91 6.84
CA VAL A 12 -3.01 7.62 7.51
C VAL A 12 -1.64 7.34 8.13
N MET A 13 -1.57 7.54 9.45
CA MET A 13 -0.41 7.26 10.28
C MET A 13 -0.07 5.77 10.15
N LEU A 14 0.85 5.44 9.24
CA LEU A 14 1.41 4.10 9.10
C LEU A 14 2.18 3.76 10.38
N ALA A 15 1.76 2.68 11.03
CA ALA A 15 2.47 2.07 12.14
C ALA A 15 3.78 1.45 11.61
N GLY A 16 4.84 2.26 11.63
CA GLY A 16 6.18 1.86 11.18
C GLY A 16 7.18 3.01 11.18
N CYS A 17 6.72 4.26 11.16
CA CYS A 17 7.60 5.42 11.33
C CYS A 17 7.94 5.61 12.81
N THR A 18 9.20 5.39 13.18
CA THR A 18 9.71 5.65 14.52
C THR A 18 9.50 7.11 14.91
N ASN A 19 8.83 7.34 16.05
CA ASN A 19 8.74 8.59 16.83
C ASN A 19 9.59 9.78 16.31
N THR A 20 9.07 10.50 15.32
CA THR A 20 9.48 11.86 15.00
C THR A 20 8.25 12.73 14.90
N ASN A 21 8.40 13.94 15.43
CA ASN A 21 7.38 14.96 15.60
C ASN A 21 6.53 15.11 14.31
N PRO A 22 5.18 15.15 14.36
CA PRO A 22 4.30 15.21 13.19
C PRO A 22 4.43 16.49 12.33
N ASP A 23 5.35 17.38 12.65
CA ASP A 23 5.53 18.70 12.01
C ASP A 23 6.80 18.83 11.14
N SER A 24 7.57 17.76 10.91
CA SER A 24 8.77 17.86 10.06
C SER A 24 8.88 16.72 9.04
N ILE A 25 8.22 16.91 7.90
CA ILE A 25 8.54 16.20 6.65
C ILE A 25 10.00 16.48 6.32
N SER A 26 10.78 15.45 5.98
CA SER A 26 12.19 15.65 5.63
C SER A 26 12.32 16.36 4.27
N GLU A 27 13.40 17.11 4.04
CA GLU A 27 13.62 17.76 2.74
C GLU A 27 13.65 16.75 1.58
N GLY A 28 14.15 15.53 1.83
CA GLY A 28 14.13 14.43 0.86
C GLY A 28 12.72 13.97 0.53
N GLU A 29 11.88 13.77 1.54
CA GLU A 29 10.48 13.38 1.38
C GLU A 29 9.67 14.45 0.62
N ALA A 30 9.87 15.72 0.94
CA ALA A 30 9.23 16.82 0.21
C ALA A 30 9.67 16.87 -1.27
N HIS A 31 10.97 16.71 -1.54
CA HIS A 31 11.49 16.70 -2.90
C HIS A 31 10.93 15.54 -3.73
N LEU A 32 10.90 14.33 -3.18
CA LEU A 32 10.34 13.16 -3.87
C LEU A 32 8.84 13.31 -4.13
N GLY A 33 8.09 13.90 -3.19
CA GLY A 33 6.69 14.27 -3.40
C GLY A 33 6.48 15.23 -4.57
N GLU A 34 7.31 16.28 -4.68
CA GLU A 34 7.25 17.21 -5.82
C GLU A 34 7.55 16.52 -7.16
N VAL A 35 8.49 15.57 -7.18
CA VAL A 35 8.81 14.79 -8.39
C VAL A 35 7.66 13.85 -8.74
N LEU A 36 7.03 13.22 -7.74
CA LEU A 36 5.85 12.38 -7.94
C LEU A 36 4.71 13.19 -8.56
N ASP A 37 4.42 14.39 -8.05
CA ASP A 37 3.37 15.27 -8.59
C ASP A 37 3.63 15.69 -10.06
N GLN A 38 4.89 15.74 -10.48
CA GLN A 38 5.27 16.10 -11.86
C GLN A 38 5.02 14.98 -12.87
N THR A 39 4.76 13.75 -12.42
CA THR A 39 4.41 12.62 -13.32
C THR A 39 3.06 12.84 -14.03
N GLY A 40 2.21 13.72 -13.49
CA GLY A 40 0.94 14.10 -14.11
C GLY A 40 -0.23 13.17 -13.79
N HIS A 41 -0.04 12.18 -12.91
CA HIS A 41 -1.12 11.34 -12.40
C HIS A 41 -1.93 12.04 -11.30
N SER A 42 -3.18 11.62 -11.13
CA SER A 42 -4.04 12.04 -10.02
C SER A 42 -4.07 10.94 -8.98
N PHE A 43 -3.23 11.06 -7.96
CA PHE A 43 -3.08 10.03 -6.93
C PHE A 43 -4.24 10.03 -5.94
N SER A 44 -4.76 8.83 -5.64
CA SER A 44 -5.76 8.57 -4.61
C SER A 44 -5.13 8.46 -3.22
N TYR A 45 -3.95 7.83 -3.16
CA TYR A 45 -3.18 7.63 -1.93
C TYR A 45 -1.71 7.88 -2.22
N VAL A 46 -0.99 8.37 -1.22
CA VAL A 46 0.47 8.58 -1.28
C VAL A 46 1.08 8.04 0.01
N ALA A 47 2.16 7.27 -0.13
CA ALA A 47 3.00 6.80 0.96
C ALA A 47 4.42 7.30 0.73
N SER A 48 5.02 7.93 1.75
CA SER A 48 6.32 8.57 1.63
C SER A 48 7.23 8.23 2.81
N CYS A 49 8.51 8.07 2.52
CA CYS A 49 9.61 8.06 3.46
C CYS A 49 10.78 8.87 2.89
N SER A 50 11.93 8.89 3.58
CA SER A 50 13.06 9.75 3.21
C SER A 50 13.68 9.46 1.84
N GLU A 51 13.60 8.22 1.36
CA GLU A 51 14.29 7.77 0.15
C GLU A 51 13.33 7.22 -0.93
N LEU A 52 12.04 7.11 -0.62
CA LEU A 52 11.01 6.54 -1.48
C LEU A 52 9.68 7.26 -1.26
N THR A 53 9.01 7.64 -2.33
CA THR A 53 7.64 8.15 -2.33
C THR A 53 6.86 7.44 -3.41
N ALA A 54 5.68 6.91 -3.07
CA ALA A 54 4.84 6.19 -4.00
C ALA A 54 3.40 6.69 -3.96
N GLY A 55 2.80 6.78 -5.13
CA GLY A 55 1.41 7.17 -5.33
C GLY A 55 0.62 6.06 -6.00
N LEU A 56 -0.57 5.79 -5.45
CA LEU A 56 -1.57 4.91 -6.04
C LEU A 56 -2.54 5.73 -6.87
N TYR A 57 -2.78 5.34 -8.11
CA TYR A 57 -3.78 5.96 -8.99
C TYR A 57 -4.56 4.92 -9.79
N THR A 58 -5.67 5.34 -10.39
CA THR A 58 -6.51 4.51 -11.25
C THR A 58 -6.85 5.23 -12.55
N ASP A 59 -6.97 4.47 -13.63
CA ASP A 59 -7.53 4.93 -14.92
C ASP A 59 -9.03 4.63 -15.05
N GLY A 60 -9.64 4.01 -14.04
CA GLY A 60 -11.03 3.57 -14.01
C GLY A 60 -11.24 2.09 -14.36
N GLU A 61 -10.24 1.42 -14.94
CA GLU A 61 -10.27 -0.02 -15.25
C GLU A 61 -9.33 -0.83 -14.34
N GLY A 62 -8.20 -0.24 -13.95
CA GLY A 62 -7.22 -0.86 -13.06
C GLY A 62 -6.56 0.12 -12.10
N TRP A 63 -5.69 -0.44 -11.26
CA TRP A 63 -4.88 0.31 -10.31
C TRP A 63 -3.41 0.28 -10.70
N PHE A 64 -2.69 1.37 -10.42
CA PHE A 64 -1.31 1.57 -10.82
C PHE A 64 -0.53 2.26 -9.72
N LEU A 65 0.75 1.91 -9.62
CA LEU A 65 1.71 2.51 -8.71
C LEU A 65 2.72 3.31 -9.50
N THR A 66 2.87 4.57 -9.14
CA THR A 66 4.05 5.35 -9.50
C THR A 66 4.91 5.47 -8.27
N SER A 67 6.21 5.16 -8.36
CA SER A 67 7.15 5.40 -7.27
C SER A 67 8.34 6.20 -7.72
N VAL A 68 8.84 7.05 -6.83
CA VAL A 68 10.01 7.89 -7.01
C VAL A 68 10.97 7.57 -5.88
N ARG A 69 12.20 7.19 -6.22
CA ARG A 69 13.24 6.85 -5.24
C ARG A 69 14.55 7.55 -5.48
N THR A 70 15.25 7.86 -4.40
CA THR A 70 16.66 8.26 -4.47
C THR A 70 17.55 7.05 -4.66
N VAL A 71 18.60 7.18 -5.48
CA VAL A 71 19.60 6.12 -5.66
C VAL A 71 20.97 6.66 -5.31
N LYS A 72 21.69 5.98 -4.42
CA LYS A 72 23.01 6.41 -3.99
C LYS A 72 23.97 6.55 -5.18
N GLY A 73 24.54 7.74 -5.33
CA GLY A 73 25.46 8.05 -6.43
C GLY A 73 24.79 8.50 -7.73
N GLN A 74 23.47 8.61 -7.75
CA GLN A 74 22.72 9.27 -8.82
C GLN A 74 22.22 10.63 -8.36
N GLN A 75 22.22 11.60 -9.28
CA GLN A 75 21.75 12.96 -9.00
C GLN A 75 20.22 13.06 -9.15
N ASP A 76 19.67 12.38 -10.15
CA ASP A 76 18.24 12.41 -10.46
C ASP A 76 17.53 11.20 -9.82
N PRO A 77 16.32 11.38 -9.24
CA PRO A 77 15.52 10.27 -8.75
C PRO A 77 15.11 9.31 -9.87
N VAL A 78 14.93 8.04 -9.51
CA VAL A 78 14.39 7.03 -10.42
C VAL A 78 12.88 6.98 -10.23
N ILE A 79 12.14 7.12 -11.33
CA ILE A 79 10.69 7.00 -11.38
C ILE A 79 10.34 5.65 -12.00
N THR A 80 9.43 4.91 -11.37
CA THR A 80 8.88 3.67 -11.90
C THR A 80 7.36 3.71 -11.89
N ASP A 81 6.75 3.17 -12.95
CA ASP A 81 5.31 2.98 -13.08
C ASP A 81 5.03 1.49 -13.24
N GLN A 82 4.13 0.96 -12.42
CA GLN A 82 3.76 -0.45 -12.45
C GLN A 82 2.25 -0.64 -12.33
N PRO A 83 1.64 -1.51 -13.15
CA PRO A 83 0.27 -1.92 -12.93
C PRO A 83 0.18 -2.78 -11.66
N MET A 84 -0.89 -2.59 -10.90
CA MET A 84 -1.28 -3.54 -9.86
C MET A 84 -1.99 -4.73 -10.50
N ARG A 85 -1.97 -5.84 -9.78
CA ARG A 85 -2.57 -7.12 -10.16
C ARG A 85 -3.78 -7.37 -9.29
N GLN A 86 -4.85 -7.86 -9.88
CA GLN A 86 -6.04 -8.25 -9.12
C GLN A 86 -5.83 -9.65 -8.53
N ALA A 87 -6.12 -9.80 -7.24
CA ALA A 87 -6.11 -11.10 -6.56
C ALA A 87 -7.46 -11.81 -6.70
N GLU A 88 -7.42 -13.15 -6.69
CA GLU A 88 -8.64 -13.96 -6.66
C GLU A 88 -9.18 -14.03 -5.22
N THR A 89 -10.26 -13.27 -4.95
CA THR A 89 -10.88 -13.19 -3.62
C THR A 89 -12.00 -14.21 -3.39
N GLY A 90 -12.53 -14.80 -4.48
CA GLY A 90 -13.71 -15.67 -4.44
C GLY A 90 -15.03 -14.97 -4.10
N SER A 91 -15.06 -13.62 -4.07
CA SER A 91 -16.23 -12.81 -3.75
C SER A 91 -16.44 -11.71 -4.79
N ASP A 92 -17.63 -11.67 -5.41
CA ASP A 92 -18.00 -10.65 -6.39
C ASP A 92 -18.07 -9.23 -5.78
N GLY A 93 -18.16 -9.13 -4.45
CA GLY A 93 -18.23 -7.86 -3.73
C GLY A 93 -16.89 -7.32 -3.25
N ILE A 94 -15.79 -8.06 -3.44
CA ILE A 94 -14.46 -7.73 -2.92
C ILE A 94 -13.45 -7.73 -4.05
N GLN A 95 -12.83 -6.58 -4.29
CA GLN A 95 -11.69 -6.45 -5.19
C GLN A 95 -10.46 -6.11 -4.36
N LEU A 96 -9.49 -7.03 -4.35
CA LEU A 96 -8.16 -6.79 -3.80
C LEU A 96 -7.17 -6.67 -4.96
N TRP A 97 -6.43 -5.58 -5.00
CA TRP A 97 -5.31 -5.37 -5.91
C TRP A 97 -4.02 -5.35 -5.12
N TYR A 98 -2.96 -5.91 -5.69
CA TYR A 98 -1.62 -5.91 -5.10
C TYR A 98 -0.58 -5.45 -6.12
N GLY A 99 0.45 -4.76 -5.64
CA GLY A 99 1.58 -4.34 -6.43
C GLY A 99 2.84 -4.25 -5.56
N VAL A 100 3.99 -4.15 -6.21
CA VAL A 100 5.27 -4.00 -5.53
C VAL A 100 5.93 -2.73 -6.05
N TYR A 101 6.64 -2.01 -5.21
CA TYR A 101 7.41 -0.82 -5.59
C TYR A 101 8.69 -0.72 -4.75
N GLY A 102 9.53 0.29 -4.99
CA GLY A 102 10.82 0.44 -4.30
C GLY A 102 11.99 -0.06 -5.15
N SER A 103 12.96 -0.74 -4.52
CA SER A 103 14.09 -1.35 -5.22
C SER A 103 14.10 -2.87 -5.05
N PRO A 104 14.85 -3.62 -5.88
CA PRO A 104 15.02 -5.05 -5.68
C PRO A 104 15.55 -5.44 -4.30
N GLU A 105 16.37 -4.59 -3.68
CA GLU A 105 16.96 -4.82 -2.36
C GLU A 105 16.01 -4.45 -1.22
N GLU A 106 15.17 -3.43 -1.41
CA GLU A 106 14.19 -2.96 -0.43
C GLU A 106 12.80 -2.84 -1.09
N PRO A 107 12.15 -3.98 -1.39
CA PRO A 107 10.84 -3.99 -2.04
C PRO A 107 9.71 -3.73 -1.03
N TRP A 108 8.69 -3.02 -1.49
CA TRP A 108 7.50 -2.66 -0.71
C TRP A 108 6.25 -3.24 -1.35
N LEU A 109 5.39 -3.83 -0.53
CA LEU A 109 4.05 -4.25 -0.90
C LEU A 109 3.10 -3.06 -0.86
N ALA A 110 2.19 -3.02 -1.82
CA ALA A 110 1.04 -2.14 -1.87
C ALA A 110 -0.22 -2.99 -2.05
N LEU A 111 -1.24 -2.76 -1.21
CA LEU A 111 -2.55 -3.42 -1.28
C LEU A 111 -3.64 -2.36 -1.39
N GLN A 112 -4.52 -2.51 -2.37
CA GLN A 112 -5.72 -1.70 -2.55
C GLN A 112 -6.95 -2.59 -2.42
N LEU A 113 -7.84 -2.25 -1.49
CA LEU A 113 -9.07 -2.99 -1.23
C LEU A 113 -10.27 -2.11 -1.59
N THR A 114 -11.16 -2.67 -2.41
CA THR A 114 -12.47 -2.09 -2.70
C THR A 114 -13.55 -3.08 -2.33
N GLU A 115 -14.55 -2.64 -1.58
CA GLU A 115 -15.72 -3.42 -1.20
C GLU A 115 -17.01 -2.72 -1.64
N THR A 116 -17.95 -3.45 -2.24
CA THR A 116 -19.29 -2.92 -2.55
C THR A 116 -20.07 -2.61 -1.28
N GLU A 117 -19.97 -3.48 -0.28
CA GLU A 117 -20.48 -3.28 1.08
C GLU A 117 -19.30 -3.45 2.04
N PRO A 118 -18.78 -2.37 2.65
CA PRO A 118 -17.53 -2.44 3.38
C PRO A 118 -17.72 -3.21 4.68
N THR A 119 -17.26 -4.46 4.71
CA THR A 119 -17.33 -5.37 5.87
C THR A 119 -15.96 -5.65 6.47
N CYS A 120 -14.89 -5.49 5.68
CA CYS A 120 -13.53 -5.61 6.16
C CYS A 120 -13.22 -4.51 7.18
N ARG A 121 -12.77 -4.92 8.36
CA ARG A 121 -12.32 -4.02 9.43
C ARG A 121 -10.91 -4.33 9.90
N SER A 122 -10.39 -5.48 9.48
CA SER A 122 -9.01 -5.89 9.65
C SER A 122 -8.48 -6.47 8.35
N LEU A 123 -7.35 -5.95 7.91
CA LEU A 123 -6.56 -6.47 6.80
C LEU A 123 -5.21 -6.93 7.34
N GLY A 124 -4.97 -8.23 7.29
CA GLY A 124 -3.74 -8.87 7.72
C GLY A 124 -2.85 -9.23 6.54
N VAL A 125 -1.55 -9.22 6.78
CA VAL A 125 -0.54 -9.78 5.87
C VAL A 125 0.33 -10.72 6.69
N SER A 126 0.34 -11.99 6.30
CA SER A 126 1.10 -13.04 6.95
C SER A 126 2.10 -13.67 5.99
N GLY A 127 3.35 -13.67 6.41
CA GLY A 127 4.50 -14.19 5.71
C GLY A 127 5.24 -15.28 6.49
N GLU A 128 6.44 -15.63 6.02
CA GLU A 128 7.27 -16.67 6.64
C GLU A 128 7.74 -16.30 8.05
N GLU A 129 8.32 -15.10 8.21
CA GLU A 129 8.93 -14.67 9.48
C GLU A 129 8.12 -13.60 10.21
N ARG A 130 7.33 -12.83 9.45
CA ARG A 130 6.57 -11.68 9.93
C ARG A 130 5.09 -11.84 9.61
N SER A 131 4.26 -11.33 10.51
CA SER A 131 2.84 -11.10 10.25
C SER A 131 2.46 -9.74 10.81
N LEU A 132 1.52 -9.08 10.17
CA LEU A 132 0.99 -7.83 10.65
C LEU A 132 -0.49 -7.67 10.32
N GLU A 133 -1.13 -6.76 11.03
CA GLU A 133 -2.56 -6.53 10.94
C GLU A 133 -2.83 -5.03 11.00
N LEU A 134 -3.53 -4.53 9.98
CA LEU A 134 -4.09 -3.19 9.96
C LEU A 134 -5.55 -3.30 10.37
N THR A 135 -5.89 -2.74 11.53
CA THR A 135 -7.28 -2.62 12.00
C THR A 135 -7.75 -1.19 11.82
N ASN A 136 -8.89 -0.99 11.15
CA ASN A 136 -9.51 0.33 11.07
C ASN A 136 -10.61 0.51 12.13
N SER A 137 -10.90 1.76 12.46
CA SER A 137 -11.95 2.10 13.41
C SER A 137 -13.35 1.81 12.85
N LEU A 138 -14.33 1.76 13.75
CA LEU A 138 -15.73 1.56 13.43
C LEU A 138 -16.27 2.64 12.46
N GLY A 139 -16.38 2.29 11.18
CA GLY A 139 -17.09 3.10 10.19
C GLY A 139 -16.25 3.51 8.97
N GLU A 140 -14.94 3.28 9.01
CA GLU A 140 -14.05 3.58 7.87
C GLU A 140 -13.60 2.28 7.21
N PRO A 141 -13.76 2.14 5.88
CA PRO A 141 -13.26 0.98 5.15
C PRO A 141 -11.73 0.93 5.22
N VAL A 142 -11.17 -0.28 5.13
CA VAL A 142 -9.75 -0.45 4.80
C VAL A 142 -9.64 -0.33 3.29
N GLU A 143 -8.92 0.69 2.79
CA GLU A 143 -8.82 0.93 1.34
C GLU A 143 -7.40 0.74 0.80
N TRP A 144 -6.39 1.04 1.61
CA TRP A 144 -4.99 1.06 1.18
C TRP A 144 -4.05 0.65 2.32
N MET A 145 -3.03 -0.12 1.98
CA MET A 145 -1.96 -0.51 2.89
C MET A 145 -0.63 -0.64 2.15
N THR A 146 0.45 -0.18 2.77
CA THR A 146 1.82 -0.32 2.26
C THR A 146 2.75 -0.84 3.31
N GLU A 147 3.63 -1.77 2.95
CA GLU A 147 4.56 -2.38 3.90
C GLU A 147 5.87 -2.81 3.25
N PRO A 148 7.01 -2.70 3.96
CA PRO A 148 8.23 -3.39 3.54
C PRO A 148 8.00 -4.89 3.46
N LEU A 149 8.48 -5.53 2.38
CA LEU A 149 8.39 -6.98 2.18
C LEU A 149 9.44 -7.77 2.95
N GLU A 150 10.40 -7.11 3.59
CA GLU A 150 11.41 -7.74 4.44
C GLU A 150 10.74 -8.63 5.52
N GLY A 151 11.11 -9.91 5.53
CA GLY A 151 10.58 -10.92 6.45
C GLY A 151 9.14 -11.40 6.15
N LEU A 152 8.48 -10.88 5.11
CA LEU A 152 7.14 -11.34 4.71
C LEU A 152 7.16 -12.42 3.63
N LEU A 153 8.08 -12.35 2.68
CA LEU A 153 8.12 -13.33 1.59
C LEU A 153 8.68 -14.66 2.05
N ASP A 154 8.03 -15.74 1.65
CA ASP A 154 8.63 -17.06 1.73
C ASP A 154 9.65 -17.32 0.59
N SER A 155 10.29 -18.48 0.64
CA SER A 155 11.25 -18.90 -0.40
C SER A 155 10.70 -18.99 -1.83
N GLU A 156 9.37 -18.96 -2.01
CA GLU A 156 8.68 -18.95 -3.32
C GLU A 156 8.10 -17.56 -3.67
N ASN A 157 8.49 -16.50 -2.94
CA ASN A 157 7.94 -15.15 -3.07
C ASN A 157 6.43 -15.05 -2.81
N ARG A 158 5.92 -15.85 -1.88
CA ARG A 158 4.51 -15.86 -1.53
C ARG A 158 4.26 -15.33 -0.13
N LEU A 159 3.03 -14.85 0.05
CA LEU A 159 2.47 -14.44 1.33
C LEU A 159 0.94 -14.63 1.31
N THR A 160 0.29 -14.49 2.46
CA THR A 160 -1.17 -14.55 2.57
C THR A 160 -1.73 -13.22 3.05
N VAL A 161 -2.73 -12.71 2.34
CA VAL A 161 -3.54 -11.58 2.79
C VAL A 161 -4.82 -12.10 3.43
N THR A 162 -5.18 -11.54 4.57
CA THR A 162 -6.32 -11.99 5.36
C THR A 162 -7.30 -10.84 5.53
N LEU A 163 -8.57 -11.06 5.20
CA LEU A 163 -9.65 -10.10 5.44
C LEU A 163 -10.56 -10.60 6.56
N ALA A 164 -10.78 -9.75 7.55
CA ALA A 164 -11.59 -10.08 8.71
C ALA A 164 -12.54 -8.94 9.11
N ASP A 165 -13.67 -9.34 9.69
CA ASP A 165 -14.60 -8.46 10.40
C ASP A 165 -14.16 -8.37 11.87
N VAL A 166 -14.40 -7.22 12.50
CA VAL A 166 -14.17 -7.01 13.93
C VAL A 166 -15.55 -7.01 14.60
N ASP A 167 -15.92 -8.10 15.29
CA ASP A 167 -17.17 -8.14 16.05
C ASP A 167 -17.02 -7.39 17.38
N LEU A 168 -17.36 -6.10 17.37
CA LEU A 168 -17.21 -5.24 18.54
C LEU A 168 -18.20 -5.55 19.68
N LYS A 169 -19.17 -6.45 19.48
CA LYS A 169 -20.11 -6.83 20.54
C LYS A 169 -19.52 -7.83 21.55
N GLN A 170 -18.43 -8.53 21.22
CA GLN A 170 -17.81 -9.53 22.11
C GLN A 170 -16.43 -9.14 22.63
N GLY A 171 -15.99 -7.90 22.39
CA GLY A 171 -14.70 -7.40 22.83
C GLY A 171 -13.57 -7.86 21.91
N LEU A 172 -13.14 -6.96 21.03
CA LEU A 172 -11.84 -6.86 20.34
C LEU A 172 -11.10 -8.16 19.94
N GLN A 173 -11.80 -9.27 19.76
CA GLN A 173 -11.26 -10.48 19.15
C GLN A 173 -11.71 -10.43 17.69
N PRO A 174 -10.78 -10.45 16.72
CA PRO A 174 -11.13 -10.62 15.32
C PRO A 174 -12.04 -11.85 15.19
N LYS A 175 -13.10 -11.77 14.38
CA LYS A 175 -13.74 -13.01 13.93
C LYS A 175 -12.70 -13.80 13.14
N SER A 176 -12.86 -15.12 13.10
CA SER A 176 -12.15 -15.95 12.13
C SER A 176 -12.17 -15.28 10.75
N PRO A 177 -11.05 -15.26 10.03
CA PRO A 177 -11.00 -14.61 8.74
C PRO A 177 -12.07 -15.18 7.83
N TYR A 178 -12.79 -14.30 7.14
CA TYR A 178 -13.80 -14.74 6.18
C TYR A 178 -13.19 -14.86 4.77
N CYS A 179 -11.98 -14.35 4.57
CA CYS A 179 -11.22 -14.49 3.34
C CYS A 179 -9.72 -14.60 3.65
N GLU A 180 -9.06 -15.59 3.09
CA GLU A 180 -7.60 -15.77 3.07
C GLU A 180 -7.18 -15.88 1.61
N ILE A 181 -6.27 -15.01 1.19
CA ILE A 181 -5.94 -14.78 -0.21
C ILE A 181 -4.42 -15.00 -0.35
N PRO A 182 -3.99 -16.15 -0.89
CA PRO A 182 -2.58 -16.36 -1.18
C PRO A 182 -2.16 -15.47 -2.35
N LEU A 183 -1.05 -14.74 -2.18
CA LEU A 183 -0.44 -13.93 -3.23
C LEU A 183 0.89 -14.55 -3.65
N ASP A 184 1.11 -14.60 -4.97
CA ASP A 184 2.40 -14.91 -5.58
C ASP A 184 2.97 -13.62 -6.18
N LEU A 185 4.04 -13.11 -5.58
CA LEU A 185 4.62 -11.83 -5.98
C LEU A 185 5.72 -11.96 -7.03
N THR A 186 6.00 -13.17 -7.54
CA THR A 186 7.12 -13.43 -8.46
C THR A 186 7.13 -12.46 -9.64
N GLU A 187 6.00 -12.28 -10.32
CA GLU A 187 5.94 -11.39 -11.47
C GLU A 187 5.91 -9.89 -11.11
N ALA A 188 5.47 -9.54 -9.89
CA ALA A 188 5.49 -8.15 -9.43
C ALA A 188 6.91 -7.73 -9.04
N LEU A 189 7.65 -8.61 -8.37
CA LEU A 189 9.05 -8.41 -8.00
C LEU A 189 9.96 -8.30 -9.22
N ALA A 190 9.71 -9.09 -10.26
CA ALA A 190 10.46 -9.01 -11.53
C ALA A 190 10.33 -7.63 -12.21
N GLY A 191 9.30 -6.85 -11.88
CA GLY A 191 9.13 -5.49 -12.39
C GLY A 191 10.05 -4.43 -11.77
N LEU A 192 10.77 -4.77 -10.70
CA LEU A 192 11.69 -3.87 -10.01
C LEU A 192 13.11 -3.83 -10.63
N GLU A 193 13.42 -4.77 -11.52
CA GLU A 193 14.74 -4.93 -12.16
C GLU A 193 15.08 -3.84 -13.20
#